data_AF-A0A7M4DJI5-F1
#
_entry.id   AF-A0A7M4DJI5-F1
#
_cell.length_a   1.000
_cell.length_b   1.000
_cell.length_c   1.000
_cell.angle_alpha   90.00
_cell.angle_beta   90.00
_cell.angle_gamma   90.00
#
_symmetry.space_group_name_H-M   'P 1'
#
loop_
_entity.id
_entity.type
_entity.pdbx_description
1 polymer ?
#
loop_
_entity_poly.entity_id
_entity_poly.type
_entity_poly.pdbx_seq_one_letter_code
_entity_poly.pdbx_strand_id
1 'polypeptide(L)'
;MTPNAAHTQADARVRFEWGRAGATLIRRGEIAVVVDVLSFSTAVSVAADRGITVLPYPWARADAAEYALRHDAQPAVHRDDAGPDRITLAPGSLRRAEGVRRVVLPSPNGATISFSLHSAGAQVVAGCLRNAAAVGRWAATRGVGILVVAAGERWPDDTLRPAVEDLWGAGAVIDAVAEALPDGGGAAASAGAPGVCSPEARVARAAFLEARAAADDAGWPALLADLASGRELVAAGHGEDVRIAAEVGGSDVVPLLAGALAEGHGFTPADPAPLTRTVDGHARDPHVGSGERGGIRRATPS
;
A
#
# COMPACT_ATOMS: atom_id res chain seq x y z
N MET A 1 -2.48 -20.16 -13.47
CA MET A 1 -2.22 -19.72 -14.86
C MET A 1 -1.27 -18.54 -14.78
N THR A 2 -0.16 -18.56 -15.54
CA THR A 2 0.79 -17.43 -15.52
C THR A 2 0.13 -16.22 -16.20
N PRO A 3 0.16 -15.02 -15.61
CA PRO A 3 -0.37 -13.83 -16.25
C PRO A 3 0.32 -13.59 -17.59
N ASN A 4 -0.40 -13.00 -18.55
CA ASN A 4 0.24 -12.49 -19.76
C ASN A 4 1.28 -11.44 -19.36
N ALA A 5 2.48 -11.50 -19.95
CA ALA A 5 3.57 -10.56 -19.66
C ALA A 5 3.13 -9.09 -19.78
N ALA A 6 2.24 -8.77 -20.72
CA ALA A 6 1.69 -7.41 -20.87
C ALA A 6 0.95 -6.93 -19.61
N HIS A 7 0.24 -7.81 -18.89
CA HIS A 7 -0.51 -7.44 -17.69
C HIS A 7 0.41 -7.09 -16.51
N THR A 8 1.70 -7.46 -16.59
CA THR A 8 2.65 -7.13 -15.52
C THR A 8 3.05 -5.65 -15.50
N GLN A 9 2.83 -4.91 -16.59
CA GLN A 9 3.23 -3.50 -16.72
C GLN A 9 4.72 -3.28 -16.39
N ALA A 10 5.58 -4.26 -16.72
CA ALA A 10 6.97 -4.35 -16.24
C ALA A 10 7.89 -3.24 -16.78
N ASP A 11 7.46 -2.51 -17.80
CA ASP A 11 8.11 -1.35 -18.40
C ASP A 11 7.79 -0.04 -17.66
N ALA A 12 7.03 -0.08 -16.57
CA ALA A 12 6.72 1.07 -15.74
C ALA A 12 7.27 0.94 -14.32
N ARG A 13 7.72 2.08 -13.75
CA ARG A 13 8.13 2.13 -12.35
C ARG A 13 6.94 2.13 -11.39
N VAL A 14 5.90 2.90 -11.72
CA VAL A 14 4.64 3.00 -10.98
C VAL A 14 3.55 2.30 -11.77
N ARG A 15 3.01 1.24 -11.20
CA ARG A 15 2.03 0.35 -11.80
C ARG A 15 0.73 0.40 -11.00
N PHE A 16 -0.39 0.10 -11.64
CA PHE A 16 -1.70 0.10 -11.00
C PHE A 16 -2.47 -1.16 -11.36
N GLU A 17 -3.08 -1.79 -10.36
CA GLU A 17 -3.85 -3.01 -10.52
C GLU A 17 -4.99 -3.11 -9.51
N TRP A 18 -5.91 -4.04 -9.77
CA TRP A 18 -7.08 -4.25 -8.92
C TRP A 18 -7.06 -5.56 -8.13
N GLY A 19 -7.49 -5.44 -6.88
CA GLY A 19 -7.87 -6.55 -6.03
C GLY A 19 -6.79 -7.61 -5.81
N ARG A 20 -7.24 -8.78 -5.35
CA ARG A 20 -6.35 -9.90 -4.99
C ARG A 20 -5.60 -10.46 -6.19
N ALA A 21 -6.23 -10.51 -7.37
CA ALA A 21 -5.60 -11.01 -8.59
C ALA A 21 -4.46 -10.09 -9.04
N GLY A 22 -4.73 -8.77 -9.07
CA GLY A 22 -3.73 -7.76 -9.40
C GLY A 22 -2.56 -7.71 -8.43
N ALA A 23 -2.83 -7.88 -7.13
CA ALA A 23 -1.79 -7.95 -6.10
C ALA A 23 -0.74 -9.05 -6.34
N THR A 24 -1.11 -10.15 -7.03
CA THR A 24 -0.15 -11.22 -7.38
C THR A 24 0.93 -10.79 -8.37
N LEU A 25 0.76 -9.65 -9.04
CA LEU A 25 1.72 -9.08 -9.99
C LEU A 25 2.86 -8.31 -9.29
N ILE A 26 2.90 -8.30 -7.96
CA ILE A 26 4.03 -7.73 -7.21
C ILE A 26 5.32 -8.50 -7.52
N ARG A 27 6.41 -7.76 -7.72
CA ARG A 27 7.75 -8.32 -7.91
C ARG A 27 8.55 -8.23 -6.62
N ARG A 28 9.52 -9.13 -6.46
CA ARG A 28 10.44 -9.09 -5.31
C ARG A 28 11.16 -7.74 -5.24
N GLY A 29 11.18 -7.15 -4.04
CA GLY A 29 11.82 -5.86 -3.78
C GLY A 29 11.00 -4.64 -4.20
N GLU A 30 9.79 -4.81 -4.71
CA GLU A 30 8.86 -3.70 -4.92
C GLU A 30 8.11 -3.33 -3.64
N ILE A 31 7.58 -2.10 -3.66
CA ILE A 31 6.62 -1.62 -2.68
C ILE A 31 5.22 -1.88 -3.23
N ALA A 32 4.36 -2.46 -2.41
CA ALA A 32 2.94 -2.54 -2.66
C ALA A 32 2.21 -1.47 -1.83
N VAL A 33 1.46 -0.59 -2.47
CA VAL A 33 0.55 0.33 -1.78
C VAL A 33 -0.87 -0.21 -1.91
N VAL A 34 -1.46 -0.63 -0.80
CA VAL A 34 -2.84 -1.13 -0.74
C VAL A 34 -3.79 0.02 -0.44
N VAL A 35 -4.80 0.19 -1.28
CA VAL A 35 -5.81 1.25 -1.18
C VAL A 35 -7.19 0.63 -1.04
N ASP A 36 -7.88 0.93 0.05
CA ASP A 36 -9.24 0.48 0.40
C ASP A 36 -9.87 1.63 1.20
N VAL A 37 -10.40 2.62 0.48
CA VAL A 37 -10.78 3.94 1.02
C VAL A 37 -11.99 3.82 1.96
N LEU A 38 -12.94 2.95 1.64
CA LEU A 38 -14.17 2.69 2.41
C LEU A 38 -14.19 1.21 2.85
N SER A 39 -13.37 0.79 3.80
CA SER A 39 -12.76 1.63 4.83
C SER A 39 -11.40 1.20 5.34
N PHE A 40 -10.83 0.10 4.86
CA PHE A 40 -9.69 -0.52 5.56
C PHE A 40 -8.46 0.38 5.61
N SER A 41 -8.00 0.95 4.50
CA SER A 41 -6.79 1.78 4.53
C SER A 41 -7.03 3.13 5.21
N THR A 42 -8.26 3.66 5.17
CA THR A 42 -8.69 4.80 5.99
C THR A 42 -8.63 4.47 7.49
N ALA A 43 -9.14 3.30 7.89
CA ALA A 43 -9.07 2.83 9.27
C ALA A 43 -7.62 2.69 9.73
N VAL A 44 -6.74 2.10 8.90
CA VAL A 44 -5.31 1.99 9.19
C VAL A 44 -4.64 3.36 9.33
N SER A 45 -4.95 4.31 8.44
CA SER A 45 -4.41 5.68 8.53
C SER A 45 -4.84 6.37 9.82
N VAL A 46 -6.11 6.27 10.23
CA VAL A 46 -6.60 6.81 11.51
C VAL A 46 -5.93 6.14 12.71
N ALA A 47 -5.76 4.81 12.68
CA ALA A 47 -5.07 4.08 13.74
C ALA A 47 -3.62 4.56 13.89
N ALA A 48 -2.93 4.76 12.76
CA ALA A 48 -1.55 5.23 12.73
C ALA A 48 -1.40 6.63 13.32
N ASP A 49 -2.32 7.56 13.03
CA ASP A 49 -2.37 8.89 13.65
C ASP A 49 -2.54 8.82 15.19
N ARG A 50 -3.19 7.76 15.69
CA ARG A 50 -3.40 7.50 17.12
C ARG A 50 -2.30 6.65 17.76
N GLY A 51 -1.27 6.26 17.02
CA GLY A 51 -0.21 5.36 17.49
C GLY A 51 -0.69 3.92 17.73
N ILE A 52 -1.81 3.52 17.15
CA ILE A 52 -2.38 2.18 17.24
C ILE A 52 -1.80 1.31 16.11
N THR A 53 -1.20 0.18 16.47
CA THR A 53 -0.70 -0.79 15.50
C THR A 53 -1.84 -1.67 14.98
N VAL A 54 -2.06 -1.68 13.66
CA VAL A 54 -3.08 -2.54 13.04
C VAL A 54 -2.43 -3.80 12.49
N LEU A 55 -2.87 -4.96 12.97
CA LEU A 55 -2.50 -6.26 12.45
C LEU A 55 -3.57 -6.66 11.41
N PRO A 56 -3.28 -6.57 10.09
CA PRO A 56 -4.24 -6.98 9.08
C PRO A 56 -4.49 -8.49 9.20
N TYR A 57 -5.75 -8.89 9.11
CA TYR A 57 -6.11 -10.31 9.18
C TYR A 57 -7.09 -10.69 8.08
N PRO A 58 -6.93 -11.87 7.44
CA PRO A 58 -7.88 -12.31 6.43
C PRO A 58 -9.27 -12.55 7.04
N TRP A 59 -10.31 -11.96 6.43
CA TRP A 59 -11.69 -11.99 6.93
C TRP A 59 -12.26 -13.38 7.15
N ALA A 60 -11.97 -14.31 6.23
CA ALA A 60 -12.54 -15.65 6.25
C ALA A 60 -12.00 -16.56 7.37
N ARG A 61 -11.04 -16.08 8.18
CA ARG A 61 -10.43 -16.87 9.25
C ARG A 61 -11.16 -16.64 10.58
N ALA A 62 -11.70 -17.73 11.14
CA ALA A 62 -12.42 -17.71 12.42
C ALA A 62 -11.51 -17.53 13.66
N ASP A 63 -10.18 -17.64 13.50
CA ASP A 63 -9.20 -17.61 14.61
C ASP A 63 -8.69 -16.19 14.95
N ALA A 64 -9.36 -15.14 14.47
CA ALA A 64 -8.94 -13.75 14.69
C ALA A 64 -8.83 -13.36 16.18
N ALA A 65 -9.76 -13.82 17.02
CA ALA A 65 -9.74 -13.54 18.46
C ALA A 65 -8.58 -14.24 19.17
N GLU A 66 -8.28 -15.48 18.79
CA GLU A 66 -7.13 -16.23 19.32
C GLU A 66 -5.81 -15.60 18.86
N TYR A 67 -5.73 -15.18 17.59
CA TYR A 67 -4.59 -14.43 17.07
C TYR A 67 -4.39 -13.12 17.84
N ALA A 68 -5.47 -12.38 18.13
CA ALA A 68 -5.40 -11.15 18.91
C ALA A 68 -4.84 -11.39 20.32
N LEU A 69 -5.32 -12.42 21.02
CA LEU A 69 -4.82 -12.81 22.33
C LEU A 69 -3.31 -13.15 22.30
N ARG A 70 -2.88 -13.94 21.32
CA ARG A 70 -1.47 -14.34 21.16
C ARG A 70 -0.53 -13.15 20.89
N HIS A 71 -1.05 -12.07 20.32
CA HIS A 71 -0.28 -10.89 19.96
C HIS A 71 -0.59 -9.66 20.82
N ASP A 72 -1.19 -9.84 22.01
CA ASP A 72 -1.51 -8.72 22.92
C ASP A 72 -2.25 -7.58 22.19
N ALA A 73 -3.26 -7.96 21.42
CA ALA A 73 -4.06 -7.08 20.58
C ALA A 73 -5.55 -7.28 20.86
N GLN A 74 -6.34 -6.25 20.58
CA GLN A 74 -7.80 -6.34 20.63
C GLN A 74 -8.35 -6.80 19.27
N PRO A 75 -9.27 -7.78 19.20
CA PRO A 75 -9.92 -8.12 17.95
C PRO A 75 -11.00 -7.08 17.61
N ALA A 76 -10.97 -6.56 16.38
CA ALA A 76 -12.08 -5.79 15.86
C ALA A 76 -13.31 -6.69 15.67
N VAL A 77 -14.50 -6.17 15.98
CA VAL A 77 -15.78 -6.85 15.75
C VAL A 77 -16.49 -6.35 14.50
N HIS A 78 -17.57 -7.05 14.11
CA HIS A 78 -18.43 -6.62 13.02
C HIS A 78 -19.04 -5.24 13.32
N ARG A 79 -19.36 -4.47 12.27
CA ARG A 79 -20.01 -3.16 12.42
C ARG A 79 -21.37 -3.27 13.10
N ASP A 80 -22.09 -4.36 12.85
CA ASP A 80 -23.40 -4.64 13.46
C ASP A 80 -23.30 -5.01 14.95
N ASP A 81 -22.12 -5.48 15.39
CA ASP A 81 -21.82 -5.80 16.78
C ASP A 81 -21.15 -4.62 17.52
N ALA A 82 -21.19 -3.42 16.92
CA ALA A 82 -20.55 -2.24 17.47
C ALA A 82 -21.17 -1.83 18.82
N GLY A 83 -20.31 -1.35 19.72
CA GLY A 83 -20.67 -0.69 20.98
C GLY A 83 -19.68 0.44 21.28
N PRO A 84 -19.95 1.29 22.30
CA PRO A 84 -19.12 2.46 22.59
C PRO A 84 -17.63 2.16 22.75
N ASP A 85 -17.31 1.01 23.34
CA ASP A 85 -15.94 0.59 23.67
C ASP A 85 -15.39 -0.48 22.72
N ARG A 86 -16.10 -0.80 21.62
CA ARG A 86 -15.72 -1.86 20.68
C ARG A 86 -15.10 -1.28 19.42
N ILE A 87 -13.92 -1.80 19.07
CA ILE A 87 -13.25 -1.47 17.82
C ILE A 87 -13.87 -2.25 16.67
N THR A 88 -14.10 -1.58 15.54
CA THR A 88 -14.61 -2.19 14.30
C THR A 88 -13.76 -1.74 13.11
N LEU A 89 -14.14 -2.16 11.89
CA LEU A 89 -13.56 -1.65 10.65
C LEU A 89 -13.92 -0.17 10.38
N ALA A 90 -14.82 0.43 11.17
CA ALA A 90 -15.17 1.84 11.05
C ALA A 90 -14.01 2.73 11.55
N PRO A 91 -13.46 3.64 10.72
CA PRO A 91 -12.41 4.57 11.15
C PRO A 91 -12.82 5.41 12.36
N GLY A 92 -14.12 5.73 12.51
CA GLY A 92 -14.63 6.45 13.69
C GLY A 92 -14.41 5.70 15.00
N SER A 93 -14.48 4.36 14.99
CA SER A 93 -14.23 3.55 16.20
C SER A 93 -12.77 3.65 16.67
N LEU A 94 -11.82 3.58 15.73
CA LEU A 94 -10.38 3.74 16.01
C LEU A 94 -10.05 5.17 16.45
N ARG A 95 -10.71 6.16 15.84
CA ARG A 95 -10.54 7.57 16.21
C ARG A 95 -10.99 7.86 17.64
N ARG A 96 -11.97 7.13 18.17
CA ARG A 96 -12.46 7.27 19.55
C ARG A 96 -11.77 6.32 20.54
N ALA A 97 -11.00 5.35 20.07
CA ALA A 97 -10.36 4.36 20.90
C ALA A 97 -9.46 5.00 21.98
N GLU A 98 -9.59 4.52 23.21
CA GLU A 98 -8.75 4.89 24.35
C GLU A 98 -8.07 3.65 24.92
N GLY A 99 -6.80 3.76 25.31
CA GLY A 99 -6.03 2.64 25.89
C GLY A 99 -5.69 1.49 24.93
N VAL A 100 -6.13 1.53 23.67
CA VAL A 100 -5.82 0.52 22.66
C VAL A 100 -4.43 0.78 22.07
N ARG A 101 -3.55 -0.22 22.09
CA ARG A 101 -2.21 -0.15 21.46
C ARG A 101 -2.11 -0.96 20.17
N ARG A 102 -2.77 -2.12 20.12
CA ARG A 102 -2.74 -3.04 18.98
C ARG A 102 -4.15 -3.54 18.71
N VAL A 103 -4.52 -3.62 17.43
CA VAL A 103 -5.80 -4.16 16.98
C VAL A 103 -5.58 -5.18 15.87
N VAL A 104 -6.25 -6.32 15.96
CA VAL A 104 -6.40 -7.23 14.83
C VAL A 104 -7.61 -6.79 14.02
N LEU A 105 -7.41 -6.46 12.75
CA LEU A 105 -8.43 -5.87 11.90
C LEU A 105 -8.74 -6.79 10.71
N PRO A 106 -9.74 -7.68 10.83
CA PRO A 106 -10.23 -8.45 9.71
C PRO A 106 -10.87 -7.54 8.66
N SER A 107 -10.52 -7.72 7.39
CA SER A 107 -11.24 -7.09 6.27
C SER A 107 -11.28 -8.01 5.05
N PRO A 108 -12.44 -8.02 4.35
CA PRO A 108 -12.64 -8.82 3.15
C PRO A 108 -11.62 -8.53 2.05
N ASN A 109 -11.24 -7.27 1.87
CA ASN A 109 -10.42 -6.82 0.75
C ASN A 109 -9.04 -6.36 1.24
N GLY A 110 -8.90 -5.13 1.74
CA GLY A 110 -7.62 -4.51 2.07
C GLY A 110 -6.75 -5.29 3.05
N ALA A 111 -7.31 -5.85 4.12
CA ALA A 111 -6.53 -6.67 5.06
C ALA A 111 -6.07 -7.99 4.43
N THR A 112 -6.94 -8.64 3.65
CA THR A 112 -6.63 -9.90 2.97
C THR A 112 -5.54 -9.71 1.90
N ILE A 113 -5.60 -8.62 1.14
CA ILE A 113 -4.57 -8.23 0.16
C ILE A 113 -3.25 -7.94 0.88
N SER A 114 -3.27 -7.11 1.93
CA SER A 114 -2.07 -6.75 2.69
C SER A 114 -1.38 -7.97 3.29
N PHE A 115 -2.14 -8.88 3.91
CA PHE A 115 -1.63 -10.12 4.47
C PHE A 115 -0.98 -11.02 3.40
N SER A 116 -1.62 -11.12 2.22
CA SER A 116 -1.13 -11.97 1.12
C SER A 116 0.18 -11.43 0.54
N LEU A 117 0.26 -10.11 0.34
CA LEU A 117 1.46 -9.43 -0.14
C LEU A 117 2.62 -9.55 0.86
N HIS A 118 2.35 -9.35 2.15
CA HIS A 118 3.35 -9.50 3.20
C HIS A 118 3.89 -10.92 3.28
N SER A 119 2.99 -11.91 3.19
CA SER A 119 3.36 -13.33 3.14
C SER A 119 4.22 -13.68 1.92
N ALA A 120 4.09 -12.94 0.83
CA ALA A 120 4.92 -13.07 -0.37
C ALA A 120 6.26 -12.31 -0.28
N GLY A 121 6.53 -11.62 0.83
CA GLY A 121 7.76 -10.87 1.08
C GLY A 121 7.80 -9.46 0.48
N ALA A 122 6.64 -8.89 0.13
CA ALA A 122 6.55 -7.50 -0.35
C ALA A 122 6.64 -6.49 0.81
N GLN A 123 7.17 -5.30 0.55
CA GLN A 123 7.01 -4.17 1.46
C GLN A 123 5.62 -3.57 1.25
N VAL A 124 4.74 -3.67 2.25
CA VAL A 124 3.33 -3.27 2.11
C VAL A 124 3.05 -1.98 2.88
N VAL A 125 2.45 -1.00 2.21
CA VAL A 125 1.99 0.26 2.82
C VAL A 125 0.50 0.44 2.60
N ALA A 126 -0.21 0.98 3.59
CA ALA A 126 -1.61 1.36 3.44
C ALA A 126 -1.73 2.82 2.98
N GLY A 127 -2.33 3.03 1.81
CA GLY A 127 -2.60 4.36 1.25
C GLY A 127 -4.09 4.66 1.17
N CYS A 128 -4.48 5.89 1.45
CA CYS A 128 -5.83 6.41 1.22
C CYS A 128 -5.76 7.91 0.91
N LEU A 129 -6.91 8.53 0.66
CA LEU A 129 -6.98 9.98 0.41
C LEU A 129 -6.37 10.81 1.56
N ARG A 130 -6.46 10.34 2.80
CA ARG A 130 -5.94 11.05 3.98
C ARG A 130 -4.42 11.20 3.99
N ASN A 131 -3.69 10.18 3.54
CA ASN A 131 -2.24 10.11 3.64
C ASN A 131 -1.52 9.96 2.29
N ALA A 132 -2.24 10.12 1.17
CA ALA A 132 -1.71 9.91 -0.17
C ALA A 132 -0.41 10.68 -0.44
N ALA A 133 -0.35 11.95 -0.02
CA ALA A 133 0.82 12.79 -0.20
C ALA A 133 2.06 12.27 0.56
N ALA A 134 1.88 11.83 1.81
CA ALA A 134 2.94 11.27 2.62
C ALA A 134 3.44 9.92 2.05
N VAL A 135 2.50 9.03 1.69
CA VAL A 135 2.80 7.73 1.09
C VAL A 135 3.54 7.90 -0.23
N GLY A 136 3.08 8.82 -1.09
CA GLY A 136 3.69 9.04 -2.40
C GLY A 136 5.11 9.57 -2.31
N ARG A 137 5.34 10.60 -1.48
CA ARG A 137 6.69 11.13 -1.20
C ARG A 137 7.60 10.04 -0.65
N TRP A 138 7.13 9.29 0.34
CA TRP A 138 7.90 8.21 0.95
C TRP A 138 8.29 7.16 -0.08
N ALA A 139 7.35 6.68 -0.90
CA ALA A 139 7.61 5.65 -1.90
C ALA A 139 8.58 6.13 -2.99
N ALA A 140 8.48 7.39 -3.41
CA ALA A 140 9.37 7.98 -4.42
C ALA A 140 10.86 7.93 -4.00
N THR A 141 11.16 8.09 -2.69
CA THR A 141 12.54 8.06 -2.16
C THR A 141 13.20 6.69 -2.17
N ARG A 142 12.42 5.60 -2.36
CA ARG A 142 12.94 4.23 -2.20
C ARG A 142 13.69 3.71 -3.42
N GLY A 143 13.54 4.34 -4.58
CA GLY A 143 14.25 3.95 -5.80
C GLY A 143 13.90 2.56 -6.35
N VAL A 144 12.79 1.97 -5.88
CA VAL A 144 12.27 0.67 -6.35
C VAL A 144 10.96 0.84 -7.13
N GLY A 145 10.49 -0.24 -7.75
CA GLY A 145 9.17 -0.30 -8.39
C GLY A 145 8.05 -0.23 -7.36
N ILE A 146 6.93 0.36 -7.76
CA ILE A 146 5.75 0.60 -6.92
C ILE A 146 4.54 0.01 -7.63
N LEU A 147 3.84 -0.89 -6.95
CA LEU A 147 2.55 -1.40 -7.37
C LEU A 147 1.47 -0.81 -6.46
N VAL A 148 0.59 0.02 -7.01
CA VAL A 148 -0.58 0.53 -6.31
C VAL A 148 -1.75 -0.41 -6.59
N VAL A 149 -2.33 -0.98 -5.53
CA VAL A 149 -3.42 -1.95 -5.62
C VAL A 149 -4.68 -1.32 -5.04
N ALA A 150 -5.64 -0.99 -5.90
CA ALA A 150 -6.99 -0.65 -5.46
C ALA A 150 -7.72 -1.94 -5.08
N ALA A 151 -8.18 -2.05 -3.84
CA ALA A 151 -8.74 -3.26 -3.28
C ALA A 151 -10.03 -3.67 -3.99
N GLY A 152 -10.85 -2.68 -4.34
CA GLY A 152 -12.16 -2.86 -4.92
C GLY A 152 -13.16 -3.44 -3.93
N GLU A 153 -14.38 -3.58 -4.40
CA GLU A 153 -15.46 -4.24 -3.69
C GLU A 153 -15.77 -5.61 -4.30
N ARG A 154 -16.74 -6.31 -3.72
CA ARG A 154 -17.17 -7.60 -4.25
C ARG A 154 -18.63 -7.61 -4.64
N TRP A 155 -18.91 -8.25 -5.77
CA TRP A 155 -20.26 -8.65 -6.13
C TRP A 155 -20.71 -9.82 -5.23
N PRO A 156 -22.03 -10.12 -5.19
CA PRO A 156 -22.55 -11.25 -4.41
C PRO A 156 -21.96 -12.62 -4.76
N ASP A 157 -21.40 -12.77 -5.98
CA ASP A 157 -20.70 -13.98 -6.43
C ASP A 157 -19.19 -13.99 -6.10
N ASP A 158 -18.76 -13.07 -5.23
CA ASP A 158 -17.37 -12.85 -4.79
C ASP A 158 -16.43 -12.32 -5.89
N THR A 159 -16.93 -12.01 -7.08
CA THR A 159 -16.13 -11.39 -8.13
C THR A 159 -15.83 -9.92 -7.82
N LEU A 160 -14.72 -9.41 -8.36
CA LEU A 160 -14.29 -8.03 -8.15
C LEU A 160 -15.30 -7.04 -8.76
N ARG A 161 -15.73 -6.06 -7.95
CA ARG A 161 -16.39 -4.83 -8.36
C ARG A 161 -15.40 -3.68 -8.26
N PRO A 162 -14.99 -3.03 -9.35
CA PRO A 162 -14.19 -1.81 -9.26
C PRO A 162 -14.91 -0.75 -8.42
N ALA A 163 -14.20 -0.24 -7.41
CA ALA A 163 -14.68 0.78 -6.48
C ALA A 163 -14.08 2.14 -6.86
N VAL A 164 -14.92 3.14 -7.11
CA VAL A 164 -14.48 4.45 -7.62
C VAL A 164 -13.65 5.20 -6.57
N GLU A 165 -14.04 5.07 -5.31
CA GLU A 165 -13.32 5.60 -4.15
C GLU A 165 -11.89 5.05 -4.07
N ASP A 166 -11.68 3.76 -4.37
CA ASP A 166 -10.36 3.15 -4.37
C ASP A 166 -9.53 3.60 -5.58
N LEU A 167 -10.18 3.82 -6.74
CA LEU A 167 -9.52 4.41 -7.90
C LEU A 167 -9.03 5.82 -7.59
N TRP A 168 -9.86 6.63 -6.92
CA TRP A 168 -9.48 7.99 -6.50
C TRP A 168 -8.37 7.96 -5.45
N GLY A 169 -8.44 7.07 -4.45
CA GLY A 169 -7.38 6.89 -3.47
C GLY A 169 -6.06 6.45 -4.10
N ALA A 170 -6.09 5.51 -5.05
CA ALA A 170 -4.92 5.05 -5.78
C ALA A 170 -4.36 6.17 -6.67
N GLY A 171 -5.23 6.88 -7.38
CA GLY A 171 -4.87 8.03 -8.19
C GLY A 171 -4.19 9.13 -7.39
N ALA A 172 -4.66 9.40 -6.17
CA ALA A 172 -4.05 10.37 -5.25
C ALA A 172 -2.62 9.96 -4.85
N VAL A 173 -2.41 8.68 -4.51
CA VAL A 173 -1.05 8.17 -4.22
C VAL A 173 -0.16 8.28 -5.46
N ILE A 174 -0.66 7.88 -6.63
CA ILE A 174 0.10 7.90 -7.89
C ILE A 174 0.48 9.35 -8.26
N ASP A 175 -0.45 10.31 -8.09
CA ASP A 175 -0.19 11.74 -8.29
C ASP A 175 0.96 12.21 -7.41
N ALA A 176 0.89 11.90 -6.10
CA ALA A 176 1.93 12.26 -5.15
C ALA A 176 3.29 11.60 -5.43
N VAL A 177 3.32 10.34 -5.90
CA VAL A 177 4.56 9.70 -6.35
C VAL A 177 5.12 10.44 -7.57
N ALA A 178 4.29 10.70 -8.57
CA ALA A 178 4.70 11.35 -9.81
C ALA A 178 5.28 12.76 -9.57
N GLU A 179 4.63 13.55 -8.70
CA GLU A 179 5.10 14.88 -8.30
C GLU A 179 6.43 14.84 -7.52
N ALA A 180 6.64 13.80 -6.70
CA ALA A 180 7.85 13.66 -5.89
C ALA A 180 9.06 13.12 -6.68
N LEU A 181 8.87 12.66 -7.92
CA LEU A 181 9.96 12.14 -8.75
C LEU A 181 10.67 13.26 -9.53
N PRO A 182 12.01 13.20 -9.70
CA PRO A 182 12.80 14.28 -10.31
C PRO A 182 12.35 14.71 -11.71
N ASP A 183 11.81 13.78 -12.51
CA ASP A 183 11.35 14.03 -13.88
C ASP A 183 9.85 14.40 -13.96
N GLY A 184 9.23 14.72 -12.82
CA GLY A 184 7.81 15.14 -12.72
C GLY A 184 6.80 14.10 -13.19
N GLY A 185 7.20 12.82 -13.26
CA GLY A 185 6.36 11.74 -13.77
C GLY A 185 6.10 11.79 -15.28
N GLY A 186 6.95 12.51 -16.05
CA GLY A 186 6.84 12.61 -17.50
C GLY A 186 6.79 11.24 -18.20
N ALA A 187 6.07 11.17 -19.33
CA ALA A 187 6.08 10.01 -20.21
C ALA A 187 7.53 9.72 -20.68
N ALA A 188 7.83 8.44 -20.92
CA ALA A 188 9.13 7.92 -21.31
C ALA A 188 9.99 8.92 -22.12
N ALA A 189 11.18 9.23 -21.61
CA ALA A 189 12.19 9.96 -22.36
C ALA A 189 12.70 9.09 -23.51
N SER A 190 12.19 9.32 -24.72
CA SER A 190 12.60 8.69 -25.98
C SER A 190 12.48 7.15 -26.05
N ALA A 191 12.39 6.61 -27.26
CA ALA A 191 12.13 5.19 -27.53
C ALA A 191 13.14 4.27 -26.80
N GLY A 192 12.68 3.59 -25.75
CA GLY A 192 13.44 2.58 -25.01
C GLY A 192 13.56 2.78 -23.50
N ALA A 193 13.20 3.95 -22.95
CA ALA A 193 13.18 4.17 -21.51
C ALA A 193 11.84 3.74 -20.87
N PRO A 194 11.85 3.03 -19.72
CA PRO A 194 10.64 2.77 -18.93
C PRO A 194 9.87 4.07 -18.63
N GLY A 195 8.55 4.07 -18.81
CA GLY A 195 7.71 5.17 -18.37
C GLY A 195 7.67 5.27 -16.84
N VAL A 196 7.51 6.47 -16.27
CA VAL A 196 7.37 6.59 -14.81
C VAL A 196 6.09 5.89 -14.34
N CYS A 197 4.97 6.14 -15.01
CA CYS A 197 3.68 5.50 -14.74
C CYS A 197 3.23 4.65 -15.94
N SER A 198 2.69 3.46 -15.66
CA SER A 198 1.99 2.65 -16.67
C SER A 198 0.76 3.39 -17.22
N PRO A 199 0.24 3.02 -18.41
CA PRO A 199 -1.04 3.53 -18.89
C PRO A 199 -2.17 3.40 -17.85
N GLU A 200 -2.25 2.27 -17.16
CA GLU A 200 -3.23 1.98 -16.11
C GLU A 200 -3.08 2.94 -14.93
N ALA A 201 -1.84 3.17 -14.48
CA ALA A 201 -1.56 4.13 -13.40
C ALA A 201 -1.89 5.57 -13.81
N ARG A 202 -1.66 5.95 -15.07
CA ARG A 202 -2.04 7.27 -15.60
C ARG A 202 -3.55 7.48 -15.61
N VAL A 203 -4.33 6.44 -15.92
CA VAL A 203 -5.80 6.50 -15.86
C VAL A 203 -6.28 6.70 -14.42
N ALA A 204 -5.74 5.95 -13.46
CA ALA A 204 -6.06 6.14 -12.04
C ALA A 204 -5.74 7.56 -11.57
N ARG A 205 -4.55 8.08 -11.92
CA ARG A 205 -4.16 9.46 -11.63
C ARG A 205 -5.14 10.48 -12.24
N ALA A 206 -5.50 10.32 -13.50
CA ALA A 206 -6.43 11.23 -14.17
C ALA A 206 -7.81 11.26 -13.49
N ALA A 207 -8.34 10.09 -13.09
CA ALA A 207 -9.60 9.99 -12.37
C ALA A 207 -9.57 10.74 -11.02
N PHE A 208 -8.46 10.67 -10.28
CA PHE A 208 -8.29 11.46 -9.07
C PHE A 208 -8.23 12.96 -9.34
N LEU A 209 -7.49 13.40 -10.38
CA LEU A 209 -7.39 14.82 -10.71
C LEU A 209 -8.74 15.42 -11.11
N GLU A 210 -9.56 14.66 -11.84
CA GLU A 210 -10.94 15.03 -12.16
C GLU A 210 -11.81 15.12 -10.91
N ALA A 211 -11.75 14.11 -10.03
CA ALA A 211 -12.48 14.12 -8.76
C ALA A 211 -12.06 15.29 -7.85
N ARG A 212 -10.76 15.63 -7.83
CA ARG A 212 -10.23 16.77 -7.08
C ARG A 212 -10.82 18.09 -7.59
N ALA A 213 -10.89 18.28 -8.89
CA ALA A 213 -11.52 19.46 -9.48
C ALA A 213 -13.03 19.53 -9.16
N ALA A 214 -13.75 18.39 -9.23
CA ALA A 214 -15.16 18.34 -8.83
C ALA A 214 -15.37 18.59 -7.32
N ALA A 215 -14.38 18.26 -6.49
CA ALA A 215 -14.45 18.46 -5.05
C ALA A 215 -14.32 19.93 -4.64
N ASP A 216 -13.77 20.80 -5.50
CA ASP A 216 -13.70 22.24 -5.25
C ASP A 216 -15.12 22.85 -5.17
N ASP A 217 -16.07 22.32 -5.93
CA ASP A 217 -17.47 22.75 -5.93
C ASP A 217 -18.33 21.96 -4.92
N ALA A 218 -18.27 20.63 -4.97
CA ALA A 218 -19.18 19.75 -4.20
C ALA A 218 -18.67 19.40 -2.79
N GLY A 219 -17.35 19.43 -2.58
CA GLY A 219 -16.68 18.90 -1.41
C GLY A 219 -16.52 17.37 -1.43
N TRP A 220 -15.37 16.89 -0.94
CA TRP A 220 -15.07 15.46 -0.85
C TRP A 220 -16.12 14.62 -0.10
N PRO A 221 -16.71 15.08 1.04
CA PRO A 221 -17.72 14.29 1.72
C PRO A 221 -18.96 14.02 0.86
N ALA A 222 -19.39 15.00 0.06
CA ALA A 222 -20.54 14.85 -0.81
C ALA A 222 -20.23 13.89 -1.98
N LEU A 223 -19.07 14.06 -2.63
CA LEU A 223 -18.65 13.17 -3.71
C LEU A 223 -18.56 11.71 -3.27
N LEU A 224 -17.88 11.43 -2.15
CA LEU A 224 -17.78 10.07 -1.64
C LEU A 224 -19.13 9.50 -1.21
N ALA A 225 -20.01 10.33 -0.64
CA ALA A 225 -21.36 9.90 -0.22
C ALA A 225 -22.29 9.57 -1.40
N ASP A 226 -22.02 10.10 -2.60
CA ASP A 226 -22.81 9.82 -3.81
C ASP A 226 -22.38 8.55 -4.55
N LEU A 227 -21.16 8.05 -4.28
CA LEU A 227 -20.68 6.77 -4.80
C LEU A 227 -21.48 5.59 -4.23
N ALA A 228 -21.56 4.48 -4.98
CA ALA A 228 -22.34 3.30 -4.57
C ALA A 228 -22.02 2.82 -3.14
N SER A 229 -20.75 2.59 -2.82
CA SER A 229 -20.33 2.11 -1.49
C SER A 229 -20.54 3.18 -0.41
N GLY A 230 -20.38 4.46 -0.75
CA GLY A 230 -20.68 5.58 0.15
C GLY A 230 -22.16 5.67 0.49
N ARG A 231 -23.04 5.51 -0.51
CA ARG A 231 -24.50 5.47 -0.33
C ARG A 231 -24.92 4.30 0.53
N GLU A 232 -24.33 3.12 0.32
CA GLU A 232 -24.56 1.94 1.16
C GLU A 232 -24.17 2.20 2.62
N LEU A 233 -22.97 2.75 2.87
CA LEU A 233 -22.52 3.11 4.21
C LEU A 233 -23.43 4.15 4.86
N VAL A 234 -23.81 5.21 4.14
CA VAL A 234 -24.71 6.25 4.67
C VAL A 234 -26.08 5.67 5.00
N ALA A 235 -26.65 4.84 4.12
CA ALA A 235 -27.93 4.17 4.36
C ALA A 235 -27.88 3.22 5.58
N ALA A 236 -26.72 2.61 5.83
CA ALA A 236 -26.45 1.78 7.01
C ALA A 236 -26.11 2.60 8.28
N GLY A 237 -26.17 3.94 8.24
CA GLY A 237 -25.86 4.79 9.39
C GLY A 237 -24.37 5.04 9.65
N HIS A 238 -23.50 4.66 8.71
CA HIS A 238 -22.04 4.80 8.78
C HIS A 238 -21.52 6.04 8.03
N GLY A 239 -22.32 7.09 7.89
CA GLY A 239 -21.91 8.32 7.19
C GLY A 239 -20.72 9.04 7.84
N GLU A 240 -20.39 8.75 9.10
CA GLU A 240 -19.15 9.21 9.73
C GLU A 240 -17.91 8.68 9.02
N ASP A 241 -17.92 7.42 8.57
CA ASP A 241 -16.76 6.80 7.95
C ASP A 241 -16.45 7.46 6.60
N VAL A 242 -17.49 7.80 5.85
CA VAL A 242 -17.38 8.55 4.59
C VAL A 242 -16.77 9.93 4.84
N ARG A 243 -17.21 10.64 5.88
CA ARG A 243 -16.64 11.95 6.26
C ARG A 243 -15.18 11.84 6.67
N ILE A 244 -14.79 10.79 7.39
CA ILE A 244 -13.39 10.56 7.79
C ILE A 244 -12.53 10.23 6.56
N ALA A 245 -13.01 9.38 5.65
CA ALA A 245 -12.31 9.07 4.41
C ALA A 245 -12.11 10.31 3.52
N ALA A 246 -13.04 11.26 3.57
CA ALA A 246 -13.00 12.53 2.86
C ALA A 246 -11.98 13.56 3.40
N GLU A 247 -11.26 13.27 4.48
CA GLU A 247 -10.21 14.15 5.04
C GLU A 247 -8.93 14.11 4.20
N VAL A 248 -9.03 14.52 2.93
CA VAL A 248 -7.92 14.45 1.97
C VAL A 248 -6.71 15.23 2.47
N GLY A 249 -5.55 14.58 2.52
CA GLY A 249 -4.33 15.16 3.06
C GLY A 249 -4.33 15.39 4.58
N GLY A 250 -5.27 14.80 5.33
CA GLY A 250 -5.39 14.95 6.78
C GLY A 250 -4.40 14.14 7.62
N SER A 251 -3.46 13.40 7.03
CA SER A 251 -2.44 12.61 7.74
C SER A 251 -1.10 12.64 7.01
N ASP A 252 -0.02 12.86 7.77
CA ASP A 252 1.37 12.78 7.30
C ASP A 252 2.04 11.43 7.64
N VAL A 253 1.28 10.47 8.18
CA VAL A 253 1.81 9.18 8.61
C VAL A 253 1.75 8.17 7.46
N VAL A 254 2.85 7.42 7.28
CA VAL A 254 2.94 6.30 6.33
C VAL A 254 2.84 4.99 7.09
N PRO A 255 1.71 4.26 7.05
CA PRO A 255 1.56 2.97 7.71
C PRO A 255 2.28 1.90 6.90
N LEU A 256 3.45 1.45 7.37
CA LEU A 256 4.23 0.36 6.80
C LEU A 256 3.98 -0.92 7.59
N LEU A 257 3.63 -1.99 6.87
CA LEU A 257 3.47 -3.32 7.45
C LEU A 257 4.84 -3.92 7.75
N ALA A 258 5.14 -4.12 9.02
CA ALA A 258 6.43 -4.58 9.50
C ALA A 258 6.27 -5.78 10.46
N GLY A 259 7.38 -6.48 10.71
CA GLY A 259 7.44 -7.65 11.59
C GLY A 259 7.16 -8.97 10.89
N ALA A 260 7.62 -10.07 11.48
CA ALA A 260 7.33 -11.41 10.98
C ALA A 260 5.85 -11.77 11.21
N LEU A 261 5.27 -12.60 10.33
CA LEU A 261 3.91 -13.11 10.52
C LEU A 261 3.73 -13.76 11.91
N ALA A 262 4.72 -14.53 12.36
CA ALA A 262 4.71 -15.21 13.66
C ALA A 262 4.83 -14.27 14.87
N GLU A 263 5.23 -13.01 14.68
CA GLU A 263 5.43 -12.01 15.74
C GLU A 263 4.26 -11.01 15.82
N GLY A 264 3.25 -11.16 14.96
CA GLY A 264 2.12 -10.26 14.88
C GLY A 264 2.44 -9.03 14.04
N HIS A 265 2.83 -9.28 12.78
CA HIS A 265 3.08 -8.23 11.78
C HIS A 265 1.96 -7.18 11.77
N GLY A 266 2.34 -5.91 11.79
CA GLY A 266 1.39 -4.81 11.92
C GLY A 266 1.86 -3.55 11.22
N PHE A 267 0.89 -2.72 10.84
CA PHE A 267 1.13 -1.39 10.32
C PHE A 267 1.65 -0.51 11.44
N THR A 268 2.86 0.01 11.25
CA THR A 268 3.53 0.96 12.12
C THR A 268 3.97 2.18 11.30
N PRO A 269 4.12 3.37 11.90
CA PRO A 269 4.65 4.53 11.19
C PRO A 269 6.02 4.22 10.57
N ALA A 270 6.15 4.43 9.25
CA ALA A 270 7.40 4.24 8.54
C ALA A 270 8.39 5.35 8.89
N ASP A 271 9.68 5.00 8.92
CA ASP A 271 10.75 6.00 9.00
C ASP A 271 10.72 6.88 7.72
N PRO A 272 10.69 8.22 7.86
CA PRO A 272 10.79 9.14 6.75
C PRO A 272 12.16 9.09 6.04
N ALA A 273 13.20 8.56 6.68
CA ALA A 273 14.52 8.44 6.08
C ALA A 273 14.51 7.48 4.87
N PRO A 274 15.30 7.78 3.81
CA PRO A 274 15.56 6.83 2.74
C PRO A 274 16.17 5.54 3.30
N LEU A 275 15.86 4.39 2.71
CA LEU A 275 16.59 3.16 3.03
C LEU A 275 18.07 3.41 2.74
N THR A 276 18.92 3.42 3.76
CA THR A 276 20.35 3.33 3.57
C THR A 276 20.61 2.03 2.84
N ARG A 277 21.15 2.08 1.61
CA ARG A 277 21.66 0.89 0.95
C ARG A 277 22.74 0.31 1.85
N THR A 278 22.42 -0.75 2.59
CA THR A 278 23.43 -1.69 3.03
C THR A 278 23.99 -2.30 1.77
N VAL A 279 25.15 -1.78 1.36
CA VAL A 279 25.98 -2.45 0.36
C VAL A 279 26.49 -3.69 1.06
N ASP A 280 25.75 -4.81 0.92
CA ASP A 280 26.28 -6.10 1.35
C ASP A 280 27.60 -6.31 0.63
N GLY A 281 28.65 -6.37 1.44
CA GLY A 281 30.03 -6.37 0.99
C GLY A 281 30.26 -7.49 -0.01
N HIS A 282 30.94 -7.13 -1.10
CA HIS A 282 31.62 -8.09 -1.95
C HIS A 282 32.41 -9.07 -1.07
N ALA A 283 32.02 -10.34 -1.13
CA ALA A 283 32.91 -11.44 -0.78
C ALA A 283 34.18 -11.27 -1.61
N ARG A 284 35.26 -10.85 -0.95
CA ARG A 284 36.60 -10.87 -1.53
C ARG A 284 36.96 -12.33 -1.73
N ASP A 285 37.12 -12.70 -2.98
CA ASP A 285 37.71 -13.96 -3.42
C ASP A 285 39.18 -14.01 -2.96
N PRO A 286 39.62 -14.95 -2.12
CA PRO A 286 41.01 -15.02 -1.69
C PRO A 286 41.67 -16.28 -2.25
N HIS A 287 42.01 -16.31 -3.54
CA HIS A 287 43.00 -17.26 -4.05
C HIS A 287 43.71 -16.78 -5.33
N VAL A 288 44.74 -15.96 -5.17
CA VAL A 288 45.98 -16.09 -5.98
C VAL A 288 47.16 -15.79 -5.07
N GLY A 289 47.74 -16.85 -4.50
CA GLY A 289 49.00 -16.83 -3.77
C GLY A 289 50.11 -17.40 -4.65
N SER A 290 51.18 -16.62 -4.78
CA SER A 290 52.34 -16.79 -5.65
C SER A 290 53.35 -17.85 -5.21
N GLY A 291 53.94 -18.55 -6.18
CA GLY A 291 55.19 -19.34 -6.14
C GLY A 291 55.38 -19.95 -7.54
N GLU A 292 56.50 -19.94 -8.24
CA GLU A 292 57.90 -19.82 -7.86
C GLU A 292 58.74 -19.19 -8.99
N ARG A 293 59.94 -18.77 -8.61
CA ARG A 293 61.01 -18.20 -9.43
C ARG A 293 61.64 -19.27 -10.33
N GLY A 294 62.05 -18.88 -11.54
CA GLY A 294 63.10 -19.62 -12.25
C GLY A 294 63.32 -19.16 -13.70
N GLY A 295 64.52 -18.69 -14.01
CA GLY A 295 65.08 -18.81 -15.37
C GLY A 295 65.30 -17.52 -16.15
N ILE A 296 66.46 -16.90 -15.90
CA ILE A 296 67.12 -15.96 -16.81
C ILE A 296 67.43 -16.66 -18.15
N ARG A 297 67.15 -16.01 -19.29
CA ARG A 297 68.09 -15.88 -20.42
C ARG A 297 67.63 -14.84 -21.45
N ARG A 298 68.59 -13.99 -21.80
CA ARG A 298 68.55 -12.91 -22.80
C ARG A 298 68.43 -13.46 -24.23
N ALA A 299 67.78 -12.72 -25.12
CA ALA A 299 68.34 -12.24 -26.38
C ALA A 299 67.35 -11.30 -27.12
N THR A 300 67.74 -10.05 -27.28
CA THR A 300 67.25 -9.09 -28.30
C THR A 300 68.00 -9.29 -29.62
N PRO A 301 67.72 -8.54 -30.71
CA PRO A 301 66.44 -8.28 -31.36
C PRO A 301 66.54 -8.49 -32.89
N SER A 302 65.40 -8.54 -33.59
CA SER A 302 65.16 -7.88 -34.89
C SER A 302 63.65 -7.87 -35.14
#